data_AF-K1SJ59-F1
#
_entry.id   AF-K1SJ59-F1
#
_cell.length_a   1.000
_cell.length_b   1.000
_cell.length_c   1.000
_cell.angle_alpha   90.00
_cell.angle_beta   90.00
_cell.angle_gamma   90.00
#
_symmetry.space_group_name_H-M   'P 1'
#
loop_
_entity.id
_entity.type
_entity.pdbx_description
1 polymer ?
#
loop_
_entity_poly.entity_id
_entity_poly.type
_entity_poly.pdbx_seq_one_letter_code
_entity_poly.pdbx_strand_id
1 'polypeptide(L)'
;YAFRPEQLANDVPDHENLSAHGFVPEEVKAALMERYKDPIVKDIEEKAREVGGHGGMDFIMDYRLIYCLRNGLPLDQDVYDAAEWSCIGALTAMSLEHNSAPVAVPDFTRGDWNKTDGYRHAMVGE
;
A
#
# COMPACT_ATOMS: atom_id res chain seq x y z
N TYR A 1 -3.78 2.90 -15.51
CA TYR A 1 -3.80 4.12 -14.70
C TYR A 1 -4.51 5.23 -15.46
N ALA A 2 -5.02 6.25 -14.75
CA ALA A 2 -5.61 7.46 -15.34
C ALA A 2 -4.90 8.67 -14.73
N PHE A 3 -4.14 9.40 -15.55
CA PHE A 3 -3.32 10.54 -15.12
C PHE A 3 -3.60 11.72 -16.05
N ARG A 4 -3.45 12.94 -15.53
CA ARG A 4 -3.32 14.15 -16.37
C ARG A 4 -1.84 14.38 -16.74
N PRO A 5 -1.56 15.04 -17.86
CA PRO A 5 -0.18 15.33 -18.30
C PRO A 5 0.69 15.97 -17.22
N GLU A 6 0.14 16.88 -16.42
CA GLU A 6 0.90 17.61 -15.39
C GLU A 6 1.32 16.74 -14.20
N GLN A 7 0.76 15.54 -14.08
CA GLN A 7 1.06 14.59 -12.99
C GLN A 7 2.20 13.65 -13.33
N LEU A 8 2.68 13.65 -14.58
CA LEU A 8 3.76 12.79 -15.05
C LEU A 8 4.99 13.64 -15.37
N ALA A 9 6.16 13.08 -15.08
CA ALA A 9 7.41 13.69 -15.52
C ALA A 9 7.53 13.58 -17.05
N ASN A 10 8.24 14.52 -17.67
CA ASN A 10 8.38 14.65 -19.14
C ASN A 10 9.03 13.43 -19.83
N ASP A 11 9.49 12.45 -19.05
CA ASP A 11 10.13 11.21 -19.48
C ASP A 11 9.17 10.04 -19.67
N VAL A 12 7.86 10.26 -19.51
CA VAL A 12 6.83 9.28 -19.89
C VAL A 12 6.49 9.41 -21.38
N PRO A 13 6.43 8.30 -22.15
CA PRO A 13 6.05 8.33 -23.56
C PRO A 13 4.70 9.02 -23.78
N ASP A 14 4.60 9.86 -24.81
CA ASP A 14 3.35 10.51 -25.27
C ASP A 14 2.48 11.12 -24.14
N HIS A 15 3.10 11.81 -23.19
CA HIS A 15 2.40 12.41 -22.03
C HIS A 15 1.32 13.45 -22.39
N GLU A 16 1.29 13.94 -23.63
CA GLU A 16 0.30 14.88 -24.16
C GLU A 16 -1.02 14.19 -24.58
N ASN A 17 -1.03 12.87 -24.75
CA ASN A 17 -2.18 12.08 -25.20
C ASN A 17 -2.86 11.33 -24.05
N LEU A 18 -3.04 12.02 -22.92
CA LEU A 18 -3.70 11.49 -21.74
C LEU A 18 -5.12 12.03 -21.61
N SER A 19 -6.05 11.17 -21.18
CA SER A 19 -7.46 11.52 -20.97
C SER A 19 -7.91 11.13 -19.57
N ALA A 20 -8.63 12.01 -18.89
CA ALA A 20 -9.24 11.73 -17.59
C ALA A 20 -10.38 10.69 -17.65
N HIS A 21 -10.84 10.34 -18.86
CA HIS A 21 -11.96 9.44 -19.10
C HIS A 21 -11.55 8.13 -19.79
N GLY A 22 -10.25 7.84 -19.89
CA GLY A 22 -9.72 6.63 -20.53
C GLY A 22 -8.48 6.09 -19.84
N PHE A 23 -8.19 4.81 -20.06
CA PHE A 23 -6.91 4.24 -19.64
C PHE A 23 -5.77 4.81 -20.48
N VAL A 24 -4.61 5.01 -19.87
CA VAL A 24 -3.38 5.32 -20.62
C VAL A 24 -3.00 4.18 -21.57
N PRO A 25 -2.28 4.46 -22.68
CA PRO A 25 -1.73 3.42 -23.56
C PRO A 25 -0.90 2.39 -22.79
N GLU A 26 -0.80 1.17 -23.31
CA GLU A 26 -0.09 0.09 -22.61
C GLU A 26 1.40 0.41 -22.45
N GLU A 27 2.06 1.05 -23.43
CA GLU A 27 3.46 1.49 -23.26
C GLU A 27 3.63 2.50 -22.12
N VAL A 28 2.66 3.40 -21.94
CA VAL A 28 2.66 4.39 -20.87
C VAL A 28 2.46 3.70 -19.53
N LYS A 29 1.49 2.78 -19.44
CA LYS A 29 1.27 1.97 -18.25
C LYS A 29 2.52 1.18 -17.87
N ALA A 30 3.19 0.53 -18.83
CA ALA A 30 4.41 -0.23 -18.58
C ALA A 30 5.55 0.66 -18.07
N ALA A 31 5.76 1.83 -18.70
CA ALA A 31 6.77 2.79 -18.25
C ALA A 31 6.49 3.29 -16.82
N LEU A 32 5.23 3.53 -16.48
CA LEU A 32 4.81 3.96 -15.13
C LEU A 32 4.99 2.86 -14.10
N MET A 33 4.61 1.62 -14.43
CA MET A 33 4.82 0.46 -13.56
C MET A 33 6.29 0.23 -13.24
N GLU A 34 7.18 0.40 -14.23
CA GLU A 34 8.62 0.24 -14.02
C GLU A 34 9.21 1.42 -13.23
N ARG A 35 8.85 2.65 -13.58
CA ARG A 35 9.35 3.86 -12.91
C ARG A 35 9.00 3.87 -11.42
N TYR A 36 7.75 3.56 -11.10
CA TYR A 36 7.22 3.61 -9.73
C TYR A 36 7.21 2.24 -9.07
N LYS A 37 7.98 1.27 -9.60
CA LYS A 37 8.12 -0.04 -9.00
C LYS A 37 8.71 0.10 -7.60
N ASP A 38 8.00 -0.44 -6.62
CA ASP A 38 8.40 -0.40 -5.23
C ASP A 38 9.79 -1.07 -5.04
N PRO A 39 10.72 -0.47 -4.28
CA PRO A 39 12.02 -1.08 -4.03
C PRO A 39 11.97 -2.50 -3.46
N ILE A 40 10.96 -2.84 -2.65
CA ILE A 40 10.81 -4.18 -2.05
C ILE A 40 10.64 -5.25 -3.13
N VAL A 41 9.92 -4.94 -4.21
CA VAL A 41 9.57 -5.96 -5.21
C VAL A 41 10.65 -6.18 -6.26
N LYS A 42 11.60 -5.25 -6.43
CA LYS A 42 12.59 -5.28 -7.53
C LYS A 42 13.35 -6.61 -7.63
N ASP A 43 13.76 -7.16 -6.48
CA ASP A 43 14.59 -8.37 -6.45
C ASP A 43 13.79 -9.67 -6.23
N ILE A 44 12.49 -9.56 -5.92
CA ILE A 44 11.65 -10.70 -5.53
C ILE A 44 10.40 -10.89 -6.41
N GLU A 45 10.11 -9.98 -7.34
CA GLU A 45 8.89 -10.00 -8.15
C GLU A 45 8.70 -11.30 -8.93
N GLU A 46 9.74 -11.78 -9.62
CA GLU A 46 9.66 -13.03 -10.37
C GLU A 46 9.39 -14.23 -9.46
N LYS A 47 10.06 -14.26 -8.29
CA LYS A 47 9.86 -15.31 -7.30
C LYS A 47 8.45 -15.26 -6.71
N ALA A 48 7.95 -14.06 -6.41
CA ALA A 48 6.60 -13.84 -5.91
C ALA A 48 5.55 -14.36 -6.90
N ARG A 49 5.72 -14.07 -8.20
CA ARG A 49 4.83 -14.57 -9.26
C ARG A 49 4.89 -16.09 -9.41
N GLU A 50 6.08 -16.68 -9.30
CA GLU A 50 6.29 -18.13 -9.40
C GLU A 50 5.63 -18.89 -8.23
N VAL A 51 5.83 -18.42 -7.01
CA VAL A 51 5.21 -19.03 -5.80
C VAL A 51 3.69 -18.81 -5.80
N GLY A 52 3.24 -17.65 -6.27
CA GLY A 52 1.83 -17.32 -6.37
C GLY A 52 1.21 -16.84 -5.05
N GLY A 53 -0.11 -17.00 -4.94
CA GLY A 53 -0.92 -16.36 -3.89
C GLY A 53 -1.39 -14.97 -4.32
N HIS A 54 -2.63 -14.90 -4.81
CA HIS A 54 -3.26 -13.71 -5.39
C HIS A 54 -2.36 -12.89 -6.35
N GLY A 55 -1.62 -13.58 -7.23
CA GLY A 55 -0.70 -12.96 -8.20
C GLY A 55 0.71 -12.67 -7.66
N GLY A 56 1.01 -13.09 -6.44
CA GLY A 56 2.32 -13.01 -5.79
C GLY A 56 2.35 -12.08 -4.57
N MET A 57 1.29 -11.34 -4.28
CA MET A 57 1.27 -10.42 -3.14
C MET A 57 1.31 -11.14 -1.79
N ASP A 58 0.73 -12.35 -1.69
CA ASP A 58 0.78 -13.14 -0.45
C ASP A 58 2.23 -13.51 -0.11
N PHE A 59 3.01 -13.91 -1.13
CA PHE A 59 4.43 -14.18 -0.95
C PHE A 59 5.19 -12.94 -0.47
N ILE A 60 4.91 -11.76 -1.04
CA ILE A 60 5.58 -10.51 -0.64
C ILE A 60 5.25 -10.16 0.81
N MET A 61 4.00 -10.33 1.22
CA MET A 61 3.55 -10.13 2.60
C MET A 61 4.32 -11.04 3.58
N ASP A 62 4.35 -12.35 3.32
CA ASP A 62 5.07 -13.32 4.15
C ASP A 62 6.59 -13.06 4.14
N TYR A 63 7.14 -12.73 2.97
CA TYR A 63 8.55 -12.38 2.81
C TYR A 63 8.93 -11.20 3.72
N ARG A 64 8.15 -10.12 3.69
CA ARG A 64 8.40 -8.93 4.52
C ARG A 64 8.24 -9.20 6.01
N LEU A 65 7.22 -9.96 6.40
CA LEU A 65 7.04 -10.41 7.79
C LEU A 65 8.29 -11.16 8.28
N ILE A 66 8.73 -12.18 7.55
CA ILE A 66 9.90 -12.98 7.92
C ILE A 66 11.19 -12.16 7.86
N TYR A 67 11.34 -11.25 6.90
CA TYR A 67 12.48 -10.34 6.83
C TYR A 67 12.59 -9.49 8.10
N CYS A 68 11.50 -8.88 8.56
CA CYS A 68 11.51 -8.04 9.76
C CYS A 68 11.87 -8.86 11.00
N LEU A 69 11.25 -10.04 11.14
CA LEU A 69 11.51 -10.94 12.27
C LEU A 69 12.97 -11.43 12.32
N ARG A 70 13.56 -11.75 11.17
CA ARG A 70 14.97 -12.22 11.10
C ARG A 70 15.97 -11.12 11.41
N ASN A 71 15.62 -9.86 11.18
CA ASN A 71 16.52 -8.72 11.36
C ASN A 71 16.21 -7.89 12.61
N GLY A 72 15.18 -8.25 13.38
CA GLY A 72 14.78 -7.49 14.58
C GLY A 72 14.23 -6.10 14.25
N LEU A 73 13.58 -5.94 13.09
CA LEU A 73 12.99 -4.70 12.62
C LEU A 73 11.50 -4.62 13.03
N PRO A 74 10.92 -3.41 13.16
CA PRO A 74 9.48 -3.26 13.31
C PRO A 74 8.76 -3.85 12.08
N LEU A 75 7.56 -4.37 12.30
CA LEU A 75 6.74 -4.89 11.21
C LEU A 75 6.20 -3.74 10.36
N ASP A 76 5.95 -4.03 9.08
CA ASP A 76 5.35 -3.06 8.16
C ASP A 76 3.93 -2.65 8.54
N GLN A 77 3.24 -3.52 9.29
CA GLN A 77 1.90 -3.32 9.84
C GLN A 77 1.92 -3.87 11.26
N ASP A 78 1.65 -3.04 12.26
CA ASP A 78 1.72 -3.44 13.66
C ASP A 78 0.35 -3.80 14.25
N VAL A 79 0.33 -4.07 15.56
CA VAL A 79 -0.90 -4.47 16.26
C VAL A 79 -1.96 -3.36 16.29
N TYR A 80 -1.55 -2.10 16.26
CA TYR A 80 -2.45 -0.95 16.29
C TYR A 80 -3.10 -0.75 14.93
N ASP A 81 -2.33 -0.89 13.84
CA ASP A 81 -2.87 -0.90 12.47
C ASP A 81 -3.92 -2.03 12.33
N ALA A 82 -3.57 -3.23 12.77
CA ALA A 82 -4.46 -4.38 12.72
C ALA A 82 -5.75 -4.16 13.53
N ALA A 83 -5.65 -3.57 14.72
CA ALA A 83 -6.82 -3.25 15.56
C ALA A 83 -7.70 -2.16 14.93
N GLU A 84 -7.09 -1.11 14.40
CA GLU A 84 -7.79 0.00 13.75
C GLU A 84 -8.58 -0.49 12.52
N TRP A 85 -7.96 -1.29 11.65
CA TRP A 85 -8.64 -1.79 10.45
C TRP A 85 -9.71 -2.83 10.80
N SER A 86 -9.42 -3.71 11.76
CA SER A 86 -10.36 -4.76 12.17
C SER A 86 -11.59 -4.21 12.89
N CYS A 87 -11.46 -3.09 13.63
CA CYS A 87 -12.60 -2.54 14.38
C CYS A 87 -13.72 -2.01 13.47
N ILE A 88 -13.41 -1.65 12.21
CA ILE A 88 -14.38 -1.11 11.25
C ILE A 88 -15.57 -2.04 11.04
N GLY A 89 -15.38 -3.37 11.04
CA GLY A 89 -16.48 -4.33 10.93
C GLY A 89 -17.52 -4.19 12.07
N ALA A 90 -17.05 -4.01 13.30
CA ALA A 90 -17.94 -3.82 14.46
C ALA A 90 -18.57 -2.42 14.49
N LEU A 91 -17.78 -1.38 14.18
CA LEU A 91 -18.26 0.00 14.21
C LEU A 91 -19.28 0.28 13.10
N THR A 92 -19.11 -0.33 11.92
CA THR A 92 -20.07 -0.21 10.82
C THR A 92 -21.38 -0.93 11.14
N ALA A 93 -21.34 -2.10 11.77
CA ALA A 93 -22.53 -2.77 12.28
C ALA A 93 -23.28 -1.88 13.29
N MET A 94 -22.57 -1.29 14.25
CA MET A 94 -23.15 -0.34 15.21
C MET A 94 -23.77 0.88 14.51
N SER A 95 -23.10 1.44 13.51
CA SER A 95 -23.62 2.57 12.72
C SER A 95 -24.94 2.21 12.03
N LEU A 96 -25.00 1.04 11.37
CA LEU A 96 -26.20 0.56 10.68
C LEU A 96 -27.39 0.38 11.64
N GLU A 97 -27.14 -0.17 12.84
CA GLU A 97 -28.16 -0.32 13.89
C GLU A 97 -28.72 1.02 14.38
N HIS A 98 -27.97 2.11 14.18
CA HIS A 98 -28.33 3.46 14.61
C HIS A 98 -28.65 4.38 13.42
N ASN A 99 -29.30 3.85 12.38
CA ASN A 99 -29.69 4.59 11.17
C ASN A 99 -28.52 5.28 10.47
N SER A 100 -27.40 4.57 10.35
CA SER A 100 -26.16 5.08 9.76
C SER A 100 -25.59 6.29 10.50
N ALA A 101 -25.81 6.38 11.82
CA ALA A 101 -25.20 7.41 12.64
C ALA A 101 -23.66 7.30 12.63
N PRO A 102 -22.93 8.44 12.69
CA PRO A 102 -21.49 8.43 12.88
C PRO A 102 -21.09 7.74 14.18
N VAL A 103 -20.07 6.87 14.12
CA VAL A 103 -19.49 6.18 15.27
C VAL A 103 -18.01 6.56 15.35
N ALA A 104 -17.54 6.93 16.54
CA ALA A 104 -16.13 7.28 16.73
C ALA A 104 -15.24 6.03 16.65
N VAL A 105 -14.13 6.13 15.91
CA VAL A 105 -13.08 5.11 15.88
C VAL A 105 -12.22 5.25 17.15
N PRO A 106 -11.97 4.16 17.90
CA PRO A 106 -11.08 4.22 19.06
C PRO A 106 -9.63 4.51 18.66
N ASP A 107 -8.96 5.37 19.42
CA ASP A 107 -7.51 5.54 19.32
C ASP A 107 -6.80 4.40 20.08
N PHE A 108 -6.43 3.35 19.35
CA PHE A 108 -5.72 2.19 19.91
C PHE A 108 -4.29 2.51 20.36
N THR A 109 -3.71 3.60 19.86
CA THR A 109 -2.34 4.05 20.22
C THR A 109 -2.32 4.93 21.47
N ARG A 110 -3.48 5.44 21.93
CA ARG A 110 -3.62 6.37 23.07
C ARG A 110 -2.81 7.67 22.88
N GLY A 111 -2.87 8.24 21.68
CA GLY A 111 -2.20 9.48 21.31
C GLY A 111 -0.79 9.29 20.75
N ASP A 112 -0.25 8.06 20.81
CA ASP A 112 1.12 7.77 20.35
C ASP A 112 1.27 7.80 18.83
N TRP A 113 0.17 7.71 18.07
CA TRP A 113 0.17 7.94 16.62
C TRP A 113 0.83 9.28 16.23
N ASN A 114 0.75 10.29 17.10
CA ASN A 114 1.31 11.62 16.87
C ASN A 114 2.84 11.70 17.10
N LYS A 115 3.48 10.57 17.44
CA LYS A 115 4.95 10.47 17.53
C LYS A 115 5.59 10.13 16.18
N THR A 116 4.81 9.61 15.24
CA THR A 116 5.30 9.09 13.97
C THR A 116 5.46 10.21 12.93
N ASP A 117 6.65 10.34 12.35
CA ASP A 117 6.93 11.27 11.23
C ASP A 117 6.87 10.53 9.88
N GLY A 118 5.64 10.19 9.49
CA GLY A 118 5.35 9.44 8.27
C GLY A 118 5.73 7.96 8.34
N TYR A 119 5.24 7.20 7.36
CA TYR A 119 5.53 5.77 7.22
C TYR A 119 6.72 5.52 6.28
N ARG A 120 7.60 4.60 6.66
CA ARG A 120 8.69 4.06 5.83
C ARG A 120 8.89 2.59 6.19
N HIS A 121 9.14 1.74 5.19
CA HIS A 121 9.51 0.36 5.42
C HIS A 121 10.86 0.29 6.13
N ALA A 122 10.96 -0.49 7.20
CA ALA A 122 12.24 -0.71 7.86
C ALA A 122 13.10 -1.69 7.05
N MET A 123 14.33 -1.28 6.72
CA MET A 123 15.29 -2.04 5.94
C MET A 123 16.63 -2.11 6.68
N VAL A 124 17.37 -3.21 6.50
CA VAL A 124 18.72 -3.33 7.07
C VAL A 124 19.66 -2.34 6.39
N GLY A 125 20.37 -1.54 7.20
CA GLY A 125 21.38 -0.60 6.71
C GLY A 125 20.85 0.81 6.39
N GLU A 126 19.56 1.05 6.63
CA GLU A 126 18.99 2.40 6.74
C GLU A 126 19.03 2.92 8.17
#